data_AF-A0A851HSV5-F1
#
_entry.id   AF-A0A851HSV5-F1
#
_cell.length_a   1.000
_cell.length_b   1.000
_cell.length_c   1.000
_cell.angle_alpha   90.00
_cell.angle_beta   90.00
_cell.angle_gamma   90.00
#
_symmetry.space_group_name_H-M   'P 1'
#
loop_
_entity.id
_entity.type
_entity.pdbx_description
1 polymer ?
#
loop_
_entity_poly.entity_id
_entity_poly.type
_entity_poly.pdbx_seq_one_letter_code
_entity_poly.pdbx_strand_id
1 'polypeptide(L)'
;MSDILENLTRVLEARKTADPETSYVASLHAKGLNKILEKVGEECTETLLAAKDAEHSGDTQALISETADLWFHSMVMLSRLGLSSANVLNELDSRFDLSGLDEKASRSE
;
A
#
# COMPACT_ATOMS: atom_id res chain seq x y z
N MET A 1 -0.63 -13.09 17.16
CA MET A 1 -1.15 -13.29 15.78
C MET A 1 -0.31 -12.39 14.90
N SER A 2 0.49 -12.96 13.99
CA SER A 2 1.41 -12.15 13.19
C SER A 2 0.61 -11.38 12.14
N ASP A 3 0.61 -10.05 12.22
CA ASP A 3 -0.04 -9.20 11.23
C ASP A 3 0.61 -9.43 9.86
N ILE A 4 -0.20 -9.67 8.83
CA ILE A 4 0.28 -9.92 7.47
C ILE A 4 1.10 -8.73 6.94
N LEU A 5 0.73 -7.50 7.31
CA LEU A 5 1.43 -6.29 6.89
C LEU A 5 2.78 -6.14 7.61
N GLU A 6 2.88 -6.59 8.86
CA GLU A 6 4.16 -6.62 9.58
C GLU A 6 5.10 -7.67 8.99
N ASN A 7 4.58 -8.86 8.65
CA ASN A 7 5.35 -9.87 7.93
C ASN A 7 5.87 -9.35 6.59
N LEU A 8 5.00 -8.69 5.83
CA LEU A 8 5.37 -8.13 4.54
C LEU A 8 6.44 -7.04 4.70
N THR A 9 6.32 -6.13 5.66
CA THR A 9 7.37 -5.15 5.97
C THR A 9 8.71 -5.82 6.28
N ARG A 10 8.73 -6.87 7.10
CA ARG A 10 9.97 -7.62 7.40
C ARG A 10 10.59 -8.23 6.16
N VAL A 11 9.78 -8.82 5.28
CA VAL A 11 10.25 -9.40 4.01
C VAL A 11 10.80 -8.32 3.07
N LEU A 12 10.13 -7.17 2.98
CA LEU A 12 10.58 -6.05 2.15
C LEU A 12 11.94 -5.52 2.60
N GLU A 13 12.12 -5.28 3.90
CA GLU A 13 13.42 -4.83 4.44
C GLU A 13 14.52 -5.89 4.26
N ALA A 14 14.22 -7.16 4.51
CA ALA A 14 15.21 -8.23 4.32
C ALA A 14 15.64 -8.39 2.86
N ARG A 15 14.75 -8.12 1.91
CA ARG A 15 15.02 -8.26 0.47
C ARG A 15 15.51 -6.98 -0.21
N LYS A 16 15.53 -5.85 0.50
CA LYS A 16 15.95 -4.54 -0.01
C LYS A 16 17.38 -4.51 -0.54
N THR A 17 18.27 -5.30 0.08
CA THR A 17 19.69 -5.43 -0.30
C THR A 17 20.01 -6.80 -0.89
N ALA A 18 19.00 -7.61 -1.21
CA ALA A 18 19.20 -8.89 -1.88
C ALA A 18 19.66 -8.67 -3.34
N ASP A 19 20.07 -9.75 -4.00
CA ASP A 19 20.45 -9.71 -5.42
C ASP A 19 19.24 -9.31 -6.29
N PRO A 20 19.31 -8.18 -7.04
CA PRO A 20 18.25 -7.73 -7.94
C PRO A 20 17.85 -8.75 -9.02
N GLU A 21 18.72 -9.67 -9.40
CA GLU A 21 18.45 -10.68 -10.42
C GLU A 21 17.58 -11.84 -9.90
N THR A 22 17.50 -12.01 -8.57
CA THR A 22 16.78 -13.12 -7.94
C THR A 22 15.58 -12.68 -7.09
N SER A 23 15.44 -11.38 -6.85
CA SER A 23 14.39 -10.80 -6.00
C SER A 23 13.72 -9.62 -6.68
N TYR A 24 12.41 -9.75 -6.93
CA TYR A 24 11.61 -8.68 -7.53
C TYR A 24 11.68 -7.37 -6.73
N VAL A 25 11.60 -7.45 -5.39
CA VAL A 25 11.72 -6.31 -4.47
C VAL A 25 13.08 -5.65 -4.63
N ALA A 26 14.17 -6.43 -4.65
CA ALA A 26 15.51 -5.89 -4.86
C ALA A 26 15.63 -5.20 -6.23
N SER A 27 15.03 -5.78 -7.28
CA SER A 27 15.00 -5.19 -8.61
C SER A 27 14.31 -3.82 -8.64
N LEU A 28 13.22 -3.64 -7.89
CA LEU A 28 12.53 -2.35 -7.77
C LEU A 28 13.38 -1.33 -7.02
N HIS A 29 13.99 -1.73 -5.90
CA HIS A 29 14.89 -0.83 -5.15
C HIS A 29 16.13 -0.42 -5.96
N ALA A 30 16.68 -1.33 -6.77
CA ALA A 30 17.80 -1.06 -7.66
C ALA A 30 17.43 -0.09 -8.78
N LYS A 31 16.21 -0.21 -9.35
CA LYS A 31 15.67 0.70 -10.37
C LYS A 31 15.27 2.07 -9.80
N GLY A 32 15.14 2.19 -8.48
CA GLY A 32 14.94 3.46 -7.79
C GLY A 32 13.48 3.91 -7.68
N LEU A 33 13.29 5.08 -7.08
CA LEU A 33 11.96 5.58 -6.67
C LEU A 33 11.01 5.75 -7.86
N ASN A 34 11.47 6.30 -8.98
CA ASN A 34 10.59 6.53 -10.15
C ASN A 34 9.94 5.23 -10.63
N LYS A 35 10.70 4.12 -10.71
CA LYS A 35 10.14 2.84 -11.13
C LYS A 35 9.11 2.28 -10.15
N ILE A 36 9.32 2.51 -8.85
CA ILE A 36 8.36 2.13 -7.82
C ILE A 36 7.07 2.95 -7.97
N LEU A 37 7.18 4.26 -8.18
CA LEU A 37 6.03 5.15 -8.37
C LEU A 37 5.24 4.84 -9.64
N GLU A 38 5.92 4.44 -10.73
CA GLU A 38 5.25 3.93 -11.94
C GLU A 38 4.32 2.75 -11.59
N LYS A 39 4.82 1.77 -10.82
CA LYS A 39 3.99 0.64 -10.38
C LYS A 39 2.82 1.10 -9.51
N VAL A 40 3.06 1.97 -8.51
CA VAL A 40 1.96 2.50 -7.68
C VAL A 40 0.88 3.18 -8.52
N GLY A 41 1.25 3.94 -9.55
CA GLY A 41 0.29 4.58 -10.46
C GLY A 41 -0.46 3.59 -11.36
N GLU A 42 0.23 2.55 -11.84
CA GLU A 42 -0.35 1.44 -12.62
C GLU A 42 -1.43 0.72 -11.80
N GLU A 43 -1.06 0.20 -10.63
CA GLU A 43 -1.99 -0.55 -9.75
C GLU A 43 -3.17 0.31 -9.27
N CYS A 44 -2.93 1.60 -9.06
CA CYS A 44 -4.00 2.55 -8.71
C CYS A 44 -5.03 2.64 -9.84
N THR A 45 -4.56 2.76 -11.09
CA THR A 45 -5.44 2.82 -12.26
C THR A 45 -6.18 1.50 -12.47
N GLU A 46 -5.50 0.37 -12.31
CA GLU A 46 -6.09 -0.97 -12.43
C GLU A 46 -7.14 -1.23 -11.34
N THR A 47 -6.87 -0.83 -10.10
CA THR A 47 -7.84 -0.90 -8.99
C THR A 47 -9.12 -0.12 -9.29
N LEU A 48 -9.00 1.10 -9.85
CA LEU A 48 -10.16 1.92 -10.22
C LEU A 48 -11.01 1.25 -11.31
N LEU A 49 -10.36 0.66 -12.31
CA LEU A 49 -11.04 -0.05 -13.39
C LEU A 49 -11.71 -1.33 -12.87
N ALA A 50 -11.01 -2.12 -12.07
CA ALA A 50 -11.52 -3.35 -11.48
C ALA A 50 -12.73 -3.08 -10.56
N ALA A 51 -12.73 -1.98 -9.80
CA ALA A 51 -13.87 -1.57 -8.99
C ALA A 51 -15.10 -1.26 -9.85
N LYS A 52 -14.90 -0.52 -10.94
CA LYS A 52 -15.98 -0.20 -11.88
C LYS A 52 -16.51 -1.46 -12.56
N ASP A 53 -15.66 -2.36 -12.99
CA ASP A 53 -16.09 -3.61 -13.63
C ASP A 53 -16.82 -4.54 -12.65
N ALA A 54 -16.39 -4.57 -11.39
CA ALA A 54 -17.06 -5.32 -10.33
C ALA A 54 -18.50 -4.81 -10.07
N GLU A 55 -18.74 -3.49 -10.15
CA GLU A 55 -20.09 -2.92 -10.03
C GLU A 55 -21.05 -3.45 -11.11
N HIS A 56 -20.55 -3.62 -12.34
CA HIS A 56 -21.38 -4.08 -13.47
C HIS A 56 -21.51 -5.61 -13.53
N SER A 57 -20.44 -6.33 -13.21
CA SER A 57 -20.38 -7.79 -13.37
C SER A 57 -20.77 -8.57 -12.12
N GLY A 58 -20.65 -7.97 -10.93
CA GLY A 58 -20.76 -8.63 -9.63
C GLY A 58 -19.52 -9.46 -9.23
N ASP A 59 -18.50 -9.56 -10.08
CA ASP A 59 -17.25 -10.25 -9.77
C ASP A 59 -16.24 -9.30 -9.11
N THR A 60 -15.80 -9.64 -7.90
CA THR A 60 -14.90 -8.82 -7.08
C THR A 60 -13.46 -9.34 -7.04
N GLN A 61 -13.18 -10.47 -7.71
CA GLN A 61 -11.87 -11.12 -7.60
C GLN A 61 -10.75 -10.24 -8.15
N ALA A 62 -10.98 -9.56 -9.29
CA ALA A 62 -10.03 -8.61 -9.86
C ALA A 62 -9.76 -7.45 -8.89
N LEU A 63 -10.81 -6.85 -8.32
CA LEU A 63 -10.67 -5.74 -7.36
C LEU A 63 -9.80 -6.13 -6.15
N ILE A 64 -9.99 -7.33 -5.61
CA ILE A 64 -9.18 -7.84 -4.48
C ILE A 64 -7.71 -7.97 -4.91
N SER A 65 -7.46 -8.51 -6.10
CA SER A 65 -6.10 -8.69 -6.63
C SER A 65 -5.38 -7.35 -6.82
N GLU A 66 -5.99 -6.41 -7.54
CA GLU A 66 -5.39 -5.10 -7.82
C GLU A 66 -5.19 -4.27 -6.55
N THR A 67 -6.13 -4.37 -5.59
CA THR A 67 -5.97 -3.71 -4.29
C THR A 67 -4.77 -4.28 -3.52
N ALA A 68 -4.56 -5.59 -3.58
CA ALA A 68 -3.42 -6.22 -2.93
C ALA A 68 -2.09 -5.78 -3.56
N ASP A 69 -2.03 -5.68 -4.89
CA ASP A 69 -0.84 -5.19 -5.60
C ASP A 69 -0.59 -3.70 -5.34
N LEU A 70 -1.64 -2.87 -5.30
CA LEU A 70 -1.54 -1.47 -4.88
C LEU A 70 -0.97 -1.34 -3.46
N TRP A 71 -1.44 -2.16 -2.51
CA TRP A 71 -0.92 -2.17 -1.14
C TRP A 71 0.54 -2.63 -1.09
N PHE A 72 0.87 -3.70 -1.81
CA PHE A 72 2.22 -4.21 -1.90
C PHE A 72 3.19 -3.14 -2.45
N HIS A 73 2.86 -2.52 -3.57
CA HIS A 73 3.69 -1.49 -4.20
C HIS A 73 3.78 -0.21 -3.35
N SER A 74 2.70 0.15 -2.65
CA SER A 74 2.72 1.23 -1.66
C SER A 74 3.69 0.92 -0.51
N MET A 75 3.74 -0.32 -0.03
CA MET A 75 4.69 -0.73 1.01
C MET A 75 6.13 -0.78 0.51
N VAL A 76 6.38 -1.14 -0.75
CA VAL A 76 7.71 -1.04 -1.38
C VAL A 76 8.15 0.43 -1.44
N MET A 77 7.24 1.35 -1.80
CA MET A 77 7.50 2.79 -1.78
C MET A 77 7.86 3.29 -0.37
N LEU A 78 7.07 2.91 0.65
CA LEU A 78 7.36 3.24 2.05
C LEU A 78 8.74 2.71 2.47
N SER A 79 9.02 1.43 2.21
CA SER A 79 10.31 0.82 2.53
C SER A 79 11.48 1.53 1.86
N ARG A 80 11.32 1.97 0.60
CA ARG A 80 12.35 2.75 -0.11
C ARG A 80 12.67 4.07 0.60
N LEU A 81 11.67 4.68 1.24
CA LEU A 81 11.80 5.94 1.99
C LEU A 81 12.11 5.73 3.48
N GLY A 82 12.34 4.49 3.92
CA GLY A 82 12.66 4.18 5.32
C GLY A 82 11.43 4.15 6.24
N LEU A 83 10.24 3.96 5.67
CA LEU A 83 8.97 3.86 6.38
C LEU A 83 8.43 2.43 6.34
N SER A 84 7.49 2.13 7.23
CA SER A 84 6.87 0.82 7.40
C SER A 84 5.34 0.89 7.34
N SER A 85 4.67 -0.26 7.25
CA SER A 85 3.20 -0.34 7.37
C SER A 85 2.70 0.25 8.70
N ALA A 86 3.46 0.08 9.79
CA ALA A 86 3.13 0.65 11.09
C ALA A 86 3.00 2.17 11.06
N ASN A 87 3.79 2.88 10.24
CA ASN A 87 3.66 4.33 10.12
C ASN A 87 2.28 4.73 9.54
N VAL A 88 1.78 3.99 8.55
CA VAL A 88 0.46 4.24 7.95
C VAL A 88 -0.66 3.78 8.88
N LEU A 89 -0.50 2.63 9.53
CA LEU A 89 -1.50 2.12 10.47
C LEU A 89 -1.67 3.04 11.68
N ASN A 90 -0.58 3.59 12.23
CA ASN A 90 -0.65 4.58 13.31
C ASN A 90 -1.36 5.87 12.87
N GLU A 91 -1.12 6.32 11.64
CA GLU A 91 -1.85 7.46 11.06
C GLU A 91 -3.34 7.14 10.94
N LEU A 92 -3.71 5.95 10.46
CA LEU A 92 -5.12 5.52 10.40
C LEU A 92 -5.76 5.45 11.78
N ASP A 93 -5.07 4.87 12.77
CA ASP A 93 -5.52 4.77 14.16
C ASP A 93 -5.80 6.18 14.75
N SER A 94 -4.89 7.13 14.53
CA SER A 94 -5.11 8.52 14.96
C SER A 94 -6.36 9.17 14.32
N ARG A 95 -6.73 8.75 13.11
CA ARG A 95 -7.96 9.23 12.43
C ARG A 95 -9.21 8.52 12.93
N PHE A 96 -9.09 7.29 13.41
CA PHE A 96 -10.19 6.56 14.05
C PHE A 96 -10.60 7.24 15.37
N ASP A 97 -9.63 7.62 16.19
CA ASP A 97 -9.88 8.36 17.44
C ASP A 97 -10.48 9.75 17.20
N LEU A 98 -10.29 10.31 15.99
CA LEU A 98 -10.82 11.61 15.58
C LEU A 98 -12.18 11.53 14.87
N SER A 99 -12.83 10.36 14.78
CA SER A 99 -13.94 10.12 13.85
C SER A 99 -14.96 11.27 13.75
N GLY A 100 -14.81 12.05 12.66
CA GLY A 100 -15.67 12.98 11.91
C GLY A 100 -16.81 13.80 12.53
N LEU A 101 -17.42 13.40 13.63
CA LEU A 101 -18.51 14.10 14.31
C LEU A 101 -17.98 15.08 15.35
N ASP A 102 -17.00 14.65 16.14
CA ASP A 102 -16.41 15.48 17.20
C ASP A 102 -15.52 16.60 16.62
N GLU A 103 -14.80 16.33 15.54
CA GLU A 103 -13.98 17.34 14.85
C GLU A 103 -14.82 18.39 14.08
N LYS A 104 -16.05 18.05 13.67
CA LYS A 104 -17.02 19.01 13.13
C LYS A 104 -17.69 19.84 14.24
N ALA A 105 -17.96 19.22 15.39
CA ALA A 105 -18.52 19.91 16.56
C ALA A 105 -17.53 20.91 17.16
N SER A 106 -16.23 20.59 17.20
CA SER A 106 -15.18 21.45 17.76
C SER A 106 -14.77 22.64 16.88
N ARG A 107 -15.23 22.70 15.62
CA ARG A 107 -14.97 23.80 14.67
C ARG A 107 -16.04 24.91 14.72
N SER A 108 -16.99 24.80 15.64
CA SER A 108 -18.06 25.77 15.86
C SER A 108 -17.77 26.68 17.06
N GLU A 109 -16.63 27.37 17.05
CA GLU A 109 -16.36 28.60 17.83
C GLU A 109 -15.49 29.57 17.02
#